data_AF-A0A351SC18-F1
#
_entry.id   AF-A0A351SC18-F1
#
_cell.length_a   1.000
_cell.length_b   1.000
_cell.length_c   1.000
_cell.angle_alpha   90.00
_cell.angle_beta   90.00
_cell.angle_gamma   90.00
#
_symmetry.space_group_name_H-M   'P 1'
#
loop_
_entity.id
_entity.type
_entity.pdbx_description
1 polymer ?
#
loop_
_entity_poly.entity_id
_entity_poly.type
_entity_poly.pdbx_seq_one_letter_code
_entity_poly.pdbx_strand_id
1 'polypeptide(L)' 'GRCIRDMQDRGVLMLCDPRLRTKSYGRIFFRSLPPMRQTVEQRDVEQFFSRGKQG' A
#
# COMPACT_ATOMS: atom_id res chain seq x y z
N GLY A 1 -6.27 2.66 -10.66
CA GLY A 1 -6.59 3.93 -9.97
C GLY A 1 -8.01 3.88 -9.47
N ARG A 2 -8.22 4.19 -8.18
CA ARG A 2 -9.48 4.61 -7.50
C ARG A 2 -9.28 4.65 -5.95
N CYS A 3 -8.10 5.07 -5.46
CA CYS A 3 -7.81 5.11 -4.00
C CYS A 3 -7.54 6.51 -3.46
N ILE A 4 -7.62 7.54 -4.30
CA ILE A 4 -7.42 8.93 -3.88
C ILE A 4 -8.65 9.68 -4.37
N ARG A 5 -9.59 9.95 -3.46
CA ARG A 5 -10.79 10.75 -3.75
C ARG A 5 -10.62 12.18 -3.21
N ASP A 6 -9.86 12.38 -2.13
CA ASP A 6 -9.51 13.68 -1.54
C ASP A 6 -8.05 13.75 -1.03
N MET A 7 -7.48 14.96 -0.92
CA MET A 7 -6.09 15.20 -0.49
C MET A 7 -5.76 14.68 0.93
N GLN A 8 -6.79 14.48 1.76
CA GLN A 8 -6.66 13.99 3.13
C GLN A 8 -6.96 12.50 3.26
N ASP A 9 -7.26 11.80 2.15
CA ASP A 9 -7.60 10.37 2.19
C ASP A 9 -6.39 9.54 2.65
N ARG A 10 -6.65 8.68 3.63
CA ARG A 10 -5.71 7.67 4.11
C ARG A 10 -6.24 6.30 3.75
N GLY A 11 -5.42 5.48 3.10
CA GLY A 11 -5.81 4.14 2.67
C GLY A 11 -4.62 3.23 2.48
N VAL A 12 -4.92 1.96 2.22
CA VAL A 12 -3.92 0.92 1.94
C VAL A 12 -4.17 0.37 0.53
N LEU A 13 -3.11 0.32 -0.27
CA LEU A 13 -3.10 -0.37 -1.55
C LEU A 13 -2.74 -1.84 -1.33
N MET A 14 -3.71 -2.75 -1.50
CA MET A 14 -3.47 -4.18 -1.41
C MET A 14 -3.16 -4.77 -2.79
N LEU A 15 -2.05 -5.51 -2.87
CA LEU A 15 -1.61 -6.19 -4.09
C LEU A 15 -1.51 -7.69 -3.82
N CYS A 16 -2.47 -8.48 -4.31
CA CYS A 16 -2.55 -9.92 -4.07
C CYS A 16 -1.97 -10.76 -5.22
N ASP A 17 -0.84 -10.33 -5.80
CA ASP A 17 -0.16 -11.06 -6.88
C ASP A 17 1.28 -11.43 -6.47
N PRO A 18 1.55 -12.72 -6.15
CA PRO A 18 2.89 -13.19 -5.79
C PRO A 18 3.95 -12.91 -6.87
N ARG A 19 3.55 -12.77 -8.13
CA ARG A 19 4.47 -12.51 -9.25
C ARG A 19 5.14 -11.14 -9.14
N LEU A 20 4.52 -10.19 -8.45
CA LEU A 20 5.13 -8.88 -8.19
C LEU A 20 6.39 -8.99 -7.31
N ARG A 21 6.54 -10.07 -6.55
CA ARG A 21 7.77 -10.32 -5.76
C ARG A 21 8.75 -11.24 -6.47
N THR A 22 8.27 -12.16 -7.30
CA THR A 22 9.11 -13.21 -7.91
C THR A 22 9.59 -12.91 -9.32
N LYS A 23 8.91 -12.03 -10.07
CA LYS A 23 9.27 -11.69 -11.45
C LYS A 23 10.06 -10.38 -11.52
N SER A 24 10.95 -10.30 -12.51
CA SER A 24 11.82 -9.14 -12.75
C SER A 24 11.04 -7.82 -12.91
N TYR A 25 9.86 -7.87 -13.53
CA TYR A 25 9.01 -6.70 -13.72
C TYR A 25 8.40 -6.15 -12.43
N GLY A 26 8.34 -6.95 -11.36
CA GLY A 26 7.76 -6.52 -10.09
C GLY A 26 8.44 -5.29 -9.50
N ARG A 27 9.78 -5.23 -9.62
CA ARG A 27 10.57 -4.07 -9.20
C ARG A 27 10.22 -2.80 -9.99
N ILE A 28 9.97 -2.93 -11.29
CA ILE A 28 9.58 -1.81 -12.16
C ILE A 28 8.20 -1.30 -11.74
N PHE A 29 7.26 -2.22 -11.50
CA PHE A 29 5.93 -1.88 -11.02
C PHE A 29 5.99 -1.10 -9.70
N PHE A 30 6.70 -1.60 -8.69
CA PHE A 30 6.84 -0.89 -7.40
C PHE A 30 7.50 0.48 -7.52
N ARG A 31 8.43 0.67 -8.47
CA ARG A 31 9.05 1.97 -8.76
C ARG A 31 8.12 2.96 -9.45
N SER A 32 7.09 2.49 -10.15
CA SER A 32 6.08 3.35 -10.78
C SER A 32 5.04 3.89 -9.79
N LEU A 33 4.98 3.32 -8.58
CA LEU A 33 4.06 3.78 -7.54
C LEU A 33 4.61 5.03 -6.84
N PRO A 34 3.74 5.93 -6.35
CA PRO A 34 4.16 7.03 -5.47
C PRO A 34 4.94 6.51 -4.25
N PRO A 35 5.81 7.36 -3.64
CA PRO A 35 6.51 6.99 -2.41
C PRO A 35 5.51 6.58 -1.31
N MET A 36 5.58 5.32 -0.89
CA MET A 36 4.72 4.75 0.15
C MET A 36 5.47 3.66 0.92
N ARG A 37 5.10 3.45 2.18
CA ARG A 37 5.63 2.33 2.97
C ARG A 37 5.06 1.02 2.42
N GLN A 38 5.93 0.06 2.16
CA GLN A 38 5.56 -1.30 1.74
C GLN A 38 5.63 -2.24 2.94
N THR A 39 4.66 -3.15 3.06
CA THR A 39 4.65 -4.19 4.09
C THR A 39 3.95 -5.44 3.56
N VAL A 40 4.31 -6.60 4.13
CA VAL A 40 3.63 -7.89 3.96
C VAL A 40 2.96 -8.35 5.24
N GLU A 41 3.15 -7.60 6.34
CA GLU A 41 2.68 -7.95 7.66
C GLU A 41 1.30 -7.34 7.91
N GLN A 42 0.32 -8.17 8.25
CA GLN A 42 -1.04 -7.70 8.54
C GLN A 42 -1.07 -6.69 9.71
N ARG A 43 -0.22 -6.90 10.72
CA ARG A 43 -0.12 -6.00 11.89
C ARG A 43 0.19 -4.54 11.52
N ASP A 44 0.95 -4.32 10.43
CA ASP A 44 1.34 -2.98 10.00
C ASP A 44 0.13 -2.24 9.41
N VAL A 45 -0.77 -2.99 8.76
CA VAL A 45 -2.05 -2.49 8.24
C VAL A 45 -2.99 -2.17 9.40
N GLU A 46 -3.10 -3.05 10.39
CA GLU A 46 -3.89 -2.82 11.61
C GLU A 46 -3.41 -1.57 12.36
N GLN A 47 -2.09 -1.40 12.50
CA GLN A 47 -1.49 -0.21 13.10
C GLN A 47 -1.74 1.05 12.28
N PHE A 48 -1.72 0.97 10.95
CA PHE A 48 -2.02 2.11 10.09
C PHE A 48 -3.43 2.65 10.34
N PHE A 49 -4.42 1.76 10.44
CA PHE A 49 -5.81 2.16 10.70
C PHE A 49 -6.06 2.57 12.15
N SER A 50 -5.36 2.00 13.13
CA SER A 50 -5.53 2.40 14.55
C SER A 50 -5.06 3.83 14.82
N ARG A 51 -4.03 4.31 14.10
CA ARG A 51 -3.55 5.70 14.18
C ARG A 51 -4.55 6.74 13.66
N GLY A 52 -5.52 6.33 12.84
CA GLY A 52 -6.58 7.21 12.31
C GLY A 52 -7.85 7.26 13.18
N LYS A 53 -7.97 6.39 14.19
CA LYS A 53 -9.15 6.30 15.09
C LYS A 53 -9.07 7.20 16.32
N GLN A 54 -8.03 8.02 16.46
CA GLN A 54 -8.00 9.09 17.46
C GLN A 54 -8.58 10.36 16.83
N GLY A 55 -9.90 10.46 16.85
CA GLY A 55 -10.70 11.58 16.39
C GLY A 55 -12.10 11.46 16.96
#